data_AF-A0A821Q302-F1
#
_entry.id   AF-A0A821Q302-F1
#
_cell.length_a   1.000
_cell.length_b   1.000
_cell.length_c   1.000
_cell.angle_alpha   90.00
_cell.angle_beta   90.00
_cell.angle_gamma   90.00
#
_symmetry.space_group_name_H-M   'P 1'
#
loop_
_entity.id
_entity.type
_entity.pdbx_description
1 polymer ?
#
loop_
_entity_poly.entity_id
_entity_poly.type
_entity_poly.pdbx_seq_one_letter_code
_entity_poly.pdbx_strand_id
1 'polypeptide(L)'
;IACLKLIDSLDVIDIDLATNYSMNCLNFDGGFGCIPGAESHAGQIYCCLGFLSLVQRLDNLDLSTQNMLAWWLCERQLDKSGGLNGRPEKLPDVCYSWWVLASLKILGKIQWINSEKLSKFILAAQDDETGGCADRPGNIPDQFHTLFGIAGLSLLNTYD
;
A
#
# COMPACT_ATOMS: atom_id res chain seq x y z
N ILE A 1 -11.15 11.75 -5.42
CA ILE A 1 -9.94 12.16 -6.18
C ILE A 1 -9.69 11.28 -7.38
N ALA A 2 -9.36 9.99 -7.22
CA ALA A 2 -9.04 9.11 -8.37
C ALA A 2 -10.10 9.14 -9.47
N CYS A 3 -11.39 9.03 -9.12
CA CYS A 3 -12.49 9.18 -10.06
C CYS A 3 -12.50 10.56 -10.75
N LEU A 4 -12.37 11.66 -9.99
CA LEU A 4 -12.30 13.01 -10.54
C LEU A 4 -11.13 13.20 -11.51
N LYS A 5 -9.96 12.60 -11.21
CA LYS A 5 -8.82 12.64 -12.12
C LYS A 5 -9.09 11.87 -13.42
N LEU A 6 -9.76 10.73 -13.35
CA LEU A 6 -10.11 9.92 -14.52
C LEU A 6 -11.10 10.60 -15.46
N ILE A 7 -12.04 11.37 -14.91
CA ILE A 7 -13.04 12.12 -15.69
C ILE A 7 -12.63 13.58 -15.97
N ASP A 8 -11.39 13.95 -15.67
CA ASP A 8 -10.83 15.29 -15.84
C ASP A 8 -11.66 16.41 -15.19
N SER A 9 -12.04 16.21 -13.92
CA SER A 9 -12.86 17.15 -13.14
C SER A 9 -12.25 17.43 -11.77
N LEU A 10 -10.94 17.65 -11.69
CA LEU A 10 -10.28 18.01 -10.42
C LEU A 10 -10.52 19.46 -10.00
N ASP A 11 -10.96 20.31 -10.92
CA ASP A 11 -11.30 21.72 -10.68
C ASP A 11 -12.51 21.91 -9.77
N VAL A 12 -13.34 20.88 -9.58
CA VAL A 12 -14.55 20.93 -8.73
C VAL A 12 -14.25 20.85 -7.23
N ILE A 13 -12.99 20.67 -6.84
CA ILE A 13 -12.56 20.56 -5.44
C ILE A 13 -11.41 21.51 -5.13
N ASP A 14 -11.30 21.87 -3.86
CA ASP A 14 -10.15 22.62 -3.35
C ASP A 14 -8.97 21.65 -3.09
N ILE A 15 -8.04 21.62 -4.04
CA ILE A 15 -6.85 20.76 -3.98
C ILE A 15 -5.92 21.19 -2.85
N ASP A 16 -5.79 22.49 -2.57
CA ASP A 16 -4.86 22.98 -1.56
C ASP A 16 -5.38 22.65 -0.16
N LEU A 17 -6.69 22.81 0.09
CA LEU A 17 -7.31 22.40 1.34
C LEU A 17 -7.21 20.87 1.56
N ALA A 18 -7.47 20.08 0.52
CA ALA A 18 -7.33 18.62 0.58
C ALA A 18 -5.87 18.20 0.83
N THR A 19 -4.91 18.89 0.20
CA THR A 19 -3.46 18.68 0.41
C THR A 19 -3.08 18.97 1.85
N ASN A 20 -3.49 20.11 2.39
CA ASN A 20 -3.24 20.48 3.78
C ASN A 20 -3.81 19.45 4.77
N TYR A 21 -5.03 18.96 4.54
CA TYR A 21 -5.62 17.92 5.40
C TYR A 21 -4.85 16.60 5.32
N SER A 22 -4.46 16.16 4.12
CA SER A 22 -3.64 14.96 3.95
C SER A 22 -2.30 15.10 4.69
N MET A 23 -1.64 16.26 4.58
CA MET A 23 -0.37 16.52 5.26
C MET A 23 -0.52 16.56 6.79
N ASN A 24 -1.66 16.98 7.34
CA ASN A 24 -1.94 16.89 8.77
C ASN A 24 -2.08 15.44 9.28
N CYS A 25 -2.26 14.46 8.39
CA CYS A 25 -2.30 13.04 8.75
C CYS A 25 -0.92 12.37 8.74
N LEU A 26 0.13 13.09 8.31
CA LEU A 26 1.52 12.61 8.33
C LEU A 26 2.03 12.53 9.78
N ASN A 27 2.60 11.39 10.13
CA ASN A 27 3.15 11.10 11.46
C ASN A 27 4.67 11.21 11.50
N PHE A 28 5.22 11.21 12.72
CA PHE A 28 6.65 11.30 12.98
C PHE A 28 7.47 10.14 12.38
N ASP A 29 6.83 9.00 12.08
CA ASP A 29 7.43 7.81 11.48
C ASP A 29 7.40 7.84 9.94
N GLY A 30 6.99 8.98 9.36
CA GLY A 30 6.82 9.20 7.92
C GLY A 30 5.52 8.62 7.35
N GLY A 31 4.77 7.82 8.14
CA GLY A 31 3.51 7.22 7.73
C GLY A 31 2.31 8.16 7.82
N PHE A 32 1.14 7.68 7.38
CA PHE A 32 -0.12 8.42 7.44
C PHE A 32 -1.17 7.65 8.24
N GLY A 33 -1.86 8.36 9.12
CA GLY A 33 -3.07 7.89 9.81
C GLY A 33 -4.35 8.16 9.02
N CYS A 34 -5.48 7.59 9.46
CA CYS A 34 -6.79 7.87 8.85
C CYS A 34 -7.31 9.28 9.16
N ILE A 35 -6.81 9.90 10.23
CA ILE A 35 -7.06 11.26 10.70
C ILE A 35 -5.78 11.78 11.36
N PRO A 36 -5.64 13.10 11.58
CA PRO A 36 -4.49 13.65 12.31
C PRO A 36 -4.30 12.99 13.68
N GLY A 37 -3.08 12.51 13.94
CA GLY A 37 -2.70 11.82 15.18
C GLY A 37 -3.11 10.36 15.29
N ALA A 38 -3.80 9.79 14.29
CA ALA A 38 -4.07 8.35 14.25
C ALA A 38 -2.81 7.55 13.85
N GLU A 39 -2.75 6.29 14.26
CA GLU A 39 -1.64 5.38 13.95
C GLU A 39 -1.43 5.23 12.43
N SER A 40 -0.16 5.23 12.01
CA SER A 40 0.24 4.97 10.63
C SER A 40 -0.22 3.60 10.15
N HIS A 41 -0.83 3.55 8.96
CA HIS A 41 -1.36 2.32 8.38
C HIS A 41 -1.13 2.26 6.88
N ALA A 42 -0.65 1.12 6.36
CA ALA A 42 -0.29 0.95 4.95
C ALA A 42 -1.42 1.31 3.97
N GLY A 43 -2.68 0.96 4.31
CA GLY A 43 -3.84 1.35 3.50
C GLY A 43 -4.08 2.86 3.46
N GLN A 44 -3.84 3.57 4.57
CA GLN A 44 -3.99 5.04 4.63
C GLN A 44 -2.82 5.74 3.93
N ILE A 45 -1.61 5.21 4.10
CA ILE A 45 -0.42 5.64 3.36
C ILE A 45 -0.65 5.55 1.85
N TYR A 46 -1.20 4.44 1.36
CA TYR A 46 -1.56 4.29 -0.06
C TYR A 46 -2.54 5.37 -0.51
N CYS A 47 -3.58 5.64 0.29
CA CYS A 47 -4.57 6.66 -0.04
C CYS A 47 -3.95 8.07 -0.09
N CYS A 48 -3.14 8.44 0.90
CA CYS A 48 -2.49 9.75 0.98
C CYS A 48 -1.43 9.93 -0.11
N LEU A 49 -0.52 8.96 -0.29
CA LEU A 49 0.49 9.02 -1.35
C LEU A 49 -0.14 8.99 -2.75
N GLY A 50 -1.13 8.14 -2.97
CA GLY A 50 -1.87 8.07 -4.22
C GLY A 50 -2.56 9.40 -4.54
N PHE A 51 -3.20 10.02 -3.54
CA PHE A 51 -3.76 11.36 -3.66
C PHE A 51 -2.68 12.39 -4.05
N LEU A 52 -1.61 12.54 -3.27
CA LEU A 52 -0.54 13.51 -3.51
C LEU A 52 0.11 13.30 -4.89
N SER A 53 0.29 12.05 -5.31
CA SER A 53 0.80 11.70 -6.64
C SER A 53 -0.14 12.16 -7.75
N LEU A 54 -1.44 11.86 -7.63
CA LEU A 54 -2.45 12.23 -8.64
C LEU A 54 -2.60 13.74 -8.83
N VAL A 55 -2.44 14.51 -7.76
CA VAL A 55 -2.56 15.98 -7.79
C VAL A 55 -1.21 16.69 -7.99
N GLN A 56 -0.13 15.95 -8.25
CA GLN A 56 1.22 16.49 -8.45
C GLN A 56 1.68 17.37 -7.27
N ARG A 57 1.56 16.82 -6.06
CA ARG A 57 1.95 17.42 -4.76
C ARG A 57 2.84 16.49 -3.92
N LEU A 58 3.56 15.57 -4.55
CA LEU A 58 4.51 14.70 -3.84
C LEU A 58 5.69 15.48 -3.26
N ASP A 59 5.98 16.66 -3.79
CA ASP A 59 7.00 17.61 -3.31
C ASP A 59 6.68 18.20 -1.93
N ASN A 60 5.44 18.08 -1.45
CA ASN A 60 5.10 18.35 -0.04
C ASN A 60 5.77 17.37 0.93
N LEU A 61 6.25 16.22 0.44
CA LEU A 61 7.08 15.29 1.19
C LEU A 61 8.52 15.49 0.74
N ASP A 62 9.37 16.03 1.62
CA ASP A 62 10.79 16.13 1.32
C ASP A 62 11.43 14.74 1.15
N LEU A 63 12.62 14.68 0.56
CA LEU A 63 13.30 13.42 0.28
C LEU A 63 13.59 12.60 1.55
N SER A 64 13.82 13.27 2.67
CA SER A 64 14.04 12.63 3.98
C SER A 64 12.78 11.87 4.42
N THR A 65 11.64 12.54 4.37
CA THR A 65 10.32 11.99 4.71
C THR A 65 9.94 10.87 3.78
N GLN A 66 10.17 11.02 2.47
CA GLN A 66 9.92 9.96 1.49
C GLN A 66 10.75 8.70 1.77
N ASN A 67 12.03 8.85 2.14
CA ASN A 67 12.89 7.72 2.49
C ASN A 67 12.46 7.07 3.82
N MET A 68 12.07 7.87 4.82
CA MET A 68 11.54 7.37 6.09
C MET A 68 10.25 6.56 5.87
N LEU A 69 9.33 7.07 5.06
CA LEU A 69 8.10 6.38 4.69
C LEU A 69 8.36 5.09 3.91
N ALA A 70 9.28 5.11 2.95
CA ALA A 70 9.68 3.91 2.23
C ALA A 70 10.28 2.85 3.17
N TRP A 71 11.08 3.28 4.16
CA TRP A 71 11.63 2.39 5.18
C TRP A 71 10.52 1.81 6.06
N TRP A 72 9.60 2.64 6.53
CA TRP A 72 8.44 2.19 7.31
C TRP A 72 7.61 1.14 6.57
N LEU A 73 7.42 1.33 5.26
CA LEU A 73 6.69 0.41 4.38
C LEU A 73 7.43 -0.91 4.15
N CYS A 74 8.77 -0.91 3.96
CA CYS A 74 9.50 -2.16 3.75
C CYS A 74 9.59 -3.00 5.03
N GLU A 75 9.65 -2.36 6.21
CA GLU A 75 9.55 -3.00 7.54
C GLU A 75 8.17 -3.61 7.83
N ARG A 76 7.24 -3.59 6.87
CA ARG A 76 5.99 -4.38 6.94
C ARG A 76 6.20 -5.82 6.50
N GLN A 77 7.29 -6.15 5.81
CA GLN A 77 7.52 -7.51 5.35
C GLN A 77 8.04 -8.38 6.50
N LEU A 78 7.24 -9.37 6.90
CA LEU A 78 7.57 -10.20 8.04
C LEU A 78 8.51 -11.34 7.64
N ASP A 79 9.63 -11.49 8.34
CA ASP A 79 10.70 -12.42 8.00
C ASP A 79 10.26 -13.88 7.86
N LYS A 80 9.38 -14.32 8.77
CA LYS A 80 8.91 -15.72 8.86
C LYS A 80 7.93 -16.09 7.76
N SER A 81 6.95 -15.22 7.48
CA SER A 81 5.88 -15.50 6.51
C SER A 81 6.19 -15.00 5.11
N GLY A 82 7.04 -13.97 4.95
CA GLY A 82 7.25 -13.28 3.68
C GLY A 82 6.15 -12.29 3.30
N GLY A 83 4.94 -12.45 3.86
CA GLY A 83 3.82 -11.52 3.73
C GLY A 83 4.02 -10.18 4.43
N LEU A 84 3.18 -9.22 4.05
CA LEU A 84 3.19 -7.84 4.54
C LEU A 84 2.07 -7.61 5.55
N ASN A 85 2.29 -6.79 6.58
CA ASN A 85 1.25 -6.34 7.50
C ASN A 85 0.87 -4.86 7.28
N GLY A 86 -0.28 -4.45 7.83
CA GLY A 86 -0.77 -3.08 7.67
C GLY A 86 -0.13 -2.07 8.60
N ARG A 87 0.38 -2.52 9.74
CA ARG A 87 0.98 -1.71 10.81
C ARG A 87 1.86 -2.62 11.70
N PRO A 88 2.77 -2.04 12.50
CA PRO A 88 3.66 -2.81 13.37
C PRO A 88 2.91 -3.78 14.29
N GLU A 89 3.57 -4.89 14.65
CA GLU A 89 3.05 -5.89 15.60
C GLU A 89 1.71 -6.54 15.21
N LYS A 90 1.36 -6.52 13.92
CA LYS A 90 0.19 -7.22 13.37
C LYS A 90 0.61 -8.36 12.44
N LEU A 91 -0.32 -9.29 12.27
CA LEU A 91 -0.18 -10.43 11.40
C LEU A 91 -0.14 -10.01 9.92
N PRO A 92 0.51 -10.79 9.04
CA PRO A 92 0.57 -10.50 7.62
C PRO A 92 -0.81 -10.68 6.97
N ASP A 93 -1.07 -10.05 5.85
CA ASP A 93 -2.34 -10.17 5.12
C ASP A 93 -2.10 -9.85 3.64
N VAL A 94 -2.64 -10.69 2.76
CA VAL A 94 -2.46 -10.62 1.30
C VAL A 94 -2.82 -9.24 0.75
N CYS A 95 -3.82 -8.54 1.28
CA CYS A 95 -4.22 -7.26 0.71
C CYS A 95 -3.12 -6.18 0.83
N TYR A 96 -2.24 -6.27 1.83
CA TYR A 96 -1.11 -5.36 1.98
C TYR A 96 -0.05 -5.54 0.90
N SER A 97 -0.08 -6.64 0.15
CA SER A 97 0.71 -6.80 -1.07
C SER A 97 0.46 -5.64 -2.03
N TRP A 98 -0.79 -5.22 -2.23
CA TRP A 98 -1.08 -4.05 -3.04
C TRP A 98 -0.76 -2.74 -2.32
N TRP A 99 -1.30 -2.55 -1.11
CA TRP A 99 -1.21 -1.26 -0.40
C TRP A 99 0.25 -0.82 -0.17
N VAL A 100 1.12 -1.76 0.19
CA VAL A 100 2.54 -1.48 0.41
C VAL A 100 3.29 -1.35 -0.92
N LEU A 101 3.16 -2.30 -1.85
CA LEU A 101 3.93 -2.26 -3.10
C LEU A 101 3.55 -1.06 -3.97
N ALA A 102 2.28 -0.71 -4.06
CA ALA A 102 1.85 0.45 -4.84
C ALA A 102 2.41 1.76 -4.24
N SER A 103 2.44 1.86 -2.91
CA SER A 103 3.06 2.98 -2.20
C SER A 103 4.57 3.05 -2.48
N LEU A 104 5.28 1.93 -2.36
CA LEU A 104 6.70 1.86 -2.70
C LEU A 104 6.98 2.12 -4.18
N LYS A 105 6.06 1.75 -5.08
CA LYS A 105 6.15 2.06 -6.51
C LYS A 105 6.07 3.56 -6.77
N ILE A 106 5.15 4.27 -6.12
CA ILE A 106 5.06 5.73 -6.17
C ILE A 106 6.37 6.38 -5.71
N LEU A 107 6.99 5.84 -4.66
CA LEU A 107 8.26 6.33 -4.11
C LEU A 107 9.52 5.85 -4.89
N GLY A 108 9.37 4.97 -5.89
CA GLY A 108 10.49 4.40 -6.64
C GLY A 108 11.38 3.42 -5.82
N LYS A 109 10.81 2.75 -4.81
CA LYS A 109 11.49 1.88 -3.85
C LYS A 109 10.96 0.44 -3.81
N ILE A 110 10.21 0.01 -4.82
CA ILE A 110 9.60 -1.34 -4.84
C ILE A 110 10.62 -2.48 -4.64
N GLN A 111 11.85 -2.28 -5.11
CA GLN A 111 12.98 -3.21 -4.98
C GLN A 111 13.46 -3.44 -3.54
N TRP A 112 12.92 -2.72 -2.55
CA TRP A 112 13.23 -2.94 -1.13
C TRP A 112 12.46 -4.12 -0.53
N ILE A 113 11.47 -4.65 -1.26
CA ILE A 113 10.74 -5.85 -0.85
C ILE A 113 11.41 -7.10 -1.43
N ASN A 114 11.47 -8.15 -0.63
CA ASN A 114 11.83 -9.48 -1.12
C ASN A 114 10.65 -10.06 -1.92
N SER A 115 10.71 -9.90 -3.25
CA SER A 115 9.65 -10.34 -4.17
C SER A 115 9.38 -11.84 -4.13
N GLU A 116 10.42 -12.67 -3.95
CA GLU A 116 10.29 -14.12 -3.91
C GLU A 116 9.49 -14.57 -2.68
N LYS A 117 9.85 -14.06 -1.50
CA LYS A 117 9.13 -14.36 -0.25
C LYS A 117 7.67 -13.89 -0.30
N LEU A 118 7.43 -12.69 -0.81
CA LEU A 118 6.08 -12.16 -0.91
C LEU A 118 5.21 -12.94 -1.90
N SER A 119 5.77 -13.31 -3.07
CA SER A 119 5.04 -14.12 -4.06
C SER A 119 4.66 -15.48 -3.49
N LYS A 120 5.58 -16.15 -2.79
CA LYS A 120 5.29 -17.41 -2.10
C LYS A 120 4.17 -17.26 -1.07
N PHE A 121 4.14 -16.16 -0.32
CA PHE A 121 3.06 -15.89 0.64
C PHE A 121 1.70 -15.72 -0.03
N ILE A 122 1.62 -14.95 -1.12
CA ILE A 122 0.37 -14.73 -1.86
C ILE A 122 -0.15 -16.04 -2.46
N LEU A 123 0.73 -16.80 -3.13
CA LEU A 123 0.36 -18.08 -3.75
C LEU A 123 -0.04 -19.13 -2.71
N ALA A 124 0.58 -19.13 -1.52
CA ALA A 124 0.18 -20.02 -0.44
C ALA A 124 -1.22 -19.68 0.15
N ALA A 125 -1.75 -18.50 -0.11
CA ALA A 125 -3.10 -18.09 0.27
C ALA A 125 -4.14 -18.35 -0.84
N GLN A 126 -3.72 -18.94 -1.97
CA GLN A 126 -4.62 -19.37 -3.02
C GLN A 126 -5.31 -20.68 -2.63
N ASP A 127 -6.58 -20.80 -2.99
CA ASP A 127 -7.32 -22.06 -2.85
C ASP A 127 -7.23 -22.87 -4.15
N ASP A 128 -6.70 -24.08 -4.05
CA ASP A 128 -6.43 -24.95 -5.20
C ASP A 128 -7.69 -25.68 -5.73
N GLU A 129 -8.78 -25.70 -4.95
CA GLU A 129 -10.01 -26.43 -5.32
C GLU A 129 -11.05 -25.51 -5.96
N THR A 130 -11.23 -24.32 -5.40
CA THR A 130 -12.28 -23.35 -5.75
C THR A 130 -11.73 -22.07 -6.38
N GLY A 131 -10.41 -21.85 -6.30
CA GLY A 131 -9.75 -20.65 -6.80
C GLY A 131 -9.90 -19.44 -5.89
N GLY A 132 -9.23 -18.35 -6.26
CA GLY A 132 -9.18 -17.12 -5.47
C GLY A 132 -8.12 -17.15 -4.38
N CYS A 133 -7.88 -15.99 -3.77
CA CYS A 133 -6.96 -15.81 -2.65
C CYS A 133 -7.72 -15.38 -1.39
N ALA A 134 -7.29 -15.89 -0.25
CA ALA A 134 -7.70 -15.41 1.08
C ALA A 134 -6.72 -14.37 1.63
N ASP A 135 -7.00 -13.84 2.82
CA ASP A 135 -6.06 -12.98 3.56
C ASP A 135 -4.77 -13.73 3.94
N ARG A 136 -4.87 -15.04 4.18
CA ARG A 136 -3.77 -15.93 4.63
C ARG A 136 -3.96 -17.38 4.18
N PRO A 137 -2.88 -18.18 4.16
CA PRO A 137 -2.97 -19.62 3.96
C PRO A 137 -3.95 -20.31 4.94
N GLY A 138 -4.84 -21.13 4.39
CA GLY A 138 -5.83 -21.90 5.16
C GLY A 138 -7.13 -21.15 5.49
N ASN A 139 -7.25 -19.88 5.13
CA ASN A 139 -8.50 -19.12 5.25
C ASN A 139 -9.34 -19.24 3.96
N ILE A 140 -10.61 -18.81 4.03
CA ILE A 140 -11.55 -18.87 2.90
C ILE A 140 -11.27 -17.69 1.95
N PRO A 141 -11.12 -17.92 0.64
CA PRO A 141 -10.94 -16.86 -0.34
C PRO A 141 -12.11 -15.89 -0.43
N ASP A 142 -11.80 -14.66 -0.83
CA ASP A 142 -12.80 -13.66 -1.18
C ASP A 142 -12.34 -12.81 -2.37
N GLN A 143 -13.26 -12.05 -2.95
CA GLN A 143 -12.96 -11.24 -4.14
C GLN A 143 -11.97 -10.10 -3.83
N PHE A 144 -11.94 -9.61 -2.59
CA PHE A 144 -11.09 -8.50 -2.18
C PHE A 144 -9.62 -8.95 -2.12
N HIS A 145 -9.33 -10.04 -1.41
CA HIS A 145 -7.98 -10.60 -1.33
C HIS A 145 -7.52 -11.21 -2.65
N THR A 146 -8.43 -11.78 -3.44
CA THR A 146 -8.12 -12.21 -4.81
C THR A 146 -7.64 -11.05 -5.67
N LEU A 147 -8.37 -9.92 -5.67
CA LEU A 147 -7.99 -8.72 -6.42
C LEU A 147 -6.61 -8.21 -5.99
N PHE A 148 -6.40 -8.02 -4.69
CA PHE A 148 -5.16 -7.42 -4.19
C PHE A 148 -3.97 -8.36 -4.18
N GLY A 149 -4.19 -9.68 -4.09
CA GLY A 149 -3.17 -10.70 -4.30
C GLY A 149 -2.63 -10.66 -5.72
N ILE A 150 -3.53 -10.71 -6.71
CA ILE A 150 -3.15 -10.65 -8.14
C ILE A 150 -2.49 -9.31 -8.48
N ALA A 151 -3.05 -8.20 -8.00
CA ALA A 151 -2.46 -6.88 -8.22
C ALA A 151 -1.07 -6.74 -7.58
N GLY A 152 -0.86 -7.35 -6.40
CA GLY A 152 0.44 -7.44 -5.75
C GLY A 152 1.47 -8.21 -6.59
N LEU A 153 1.12 -9.41 -7.05
CA LEU A 153 1.98 -10.21 -7.95
C LEU A 153 2.32 -9.44 -9.23
N SER A 154 1.33 -8.77 -9.82
CA SER A 154 1.52 -7.94 -11.01
C SER A 154 2.58 -6.84 -10.82
N LEU A 155 2.58 -6.17 -9.66
CA LEU A 155 3.58 -5.14 -9.33
C LEU A 155 4.99 -5.70 -9.14
N LEU A 156 5.13 -6.96 -8.72
CA LEU A 156 6.41 -7.64 -8.56
C LEU A 156 7.02 -8.10 -9.89
N ASN A 157 6.26 -8.03 -10.99
CA ASN A 157 6.60 -8.64 -12.29
C ASN A 157 6.93 -10.13 -12.20
N THR A 158 6.28 -10.84 -11.27
CA THR A 158 6.36 -12.31 -11.18
C THR A 158 5.28 -12.90 -12.06
N TYR A 159 5.59 -13.01 -13.36
CA TYR A 159 4.81 -13.79 -14.32
C TYR A 159 5.69 -14.96 -14.74
N ASP A 160 5.26 -16.18 -14.43
CA ASP A 160 5.88 -17.39 -14.98
C ASP A 160 5.68 -17.48 -16.50
#